data_AF-X0UBT6-F1
#
_entry.id   AF-X0UBT6-F1
#
_cell.length_a   1.000
_cell.length_b   1.000
_cell.length_c   1.000
_cell.angle_alpha   90.00
_cell.angle_beta   90.00
_cell.angle_gamma   90.00
#
_symmetry.space_group_name_H-M   'P 1'
#
loop_
_entity.id
_entity.type
_entity.pdbx_description
1 polymer ?
#
loop_
_entity_poly.entity_id
_entity_poly.type
_entity_poly.pdbx_seq_one_letter_code
_entity_poly.pdbx_strand_id
1 'polypeptide(L)'
;MKTRDILGLNARNVIFLSRYNKSSGRRIADHKLLTKNALRKAKLPIPKLYRVFRKFEEIDKFNFIKKLPESFVIKPDNSMGGEGILVIEKGGKYAGEWITTTGETKNVADFRLLIREIIEGRFSMQNKPDIAFCEERVRIHPAFEKVCW
;
A
#
# COMPACT_ATOMS: atom_id res chain seq x y z
N MET A 1 -26.37 20.28 -2.18
CA MET A 1 -26.05 19.43 -1.02
C MET A 1 -25.99 20.32 0.20
N LYS A 2 -26.78 20.09 1.27
CA LYS A 2 -26.72 20.93 2.47
C LYS A 2 -25.60 20.40 3.38
N THR A 3 -24.94 21.26 4.15
CA THR A 3 -23.86 20.85 5.08
C THR A 3 -24.31 19.80 6.08
N ARG A 4 -25.61 19.78 6.43
CA ARG A 4 -26.24 18.78 7.31
C ARG A 4 -26.32 17.38 6.71
N ASP A 5 -26.20 17.27 5.39
CA ASP A 5 -26.18 15.99 4.67
C ASP A 5 -24.75 15.44 4.54
N ILE A 6 -23.74 16.21 4.96
CA ILE A 6 -22.32 15.84 4.86
C ILE A 6 -21.87 15.24 6.18
N LEU A 7 -21.59 13.92 6.17
CA LEU A 7 -20.98 13.25 7.30
C LEU A 7 -19.47 13.52 7.32
N GLY A 8 -19.03 14.39 8.24
CA GLY A 8 -17.60 14.65 8.46
C GLY A 8 -16.84 13.43 9.01
N LEU A 9 -15.54 13.35 8.72
CA LEU A 9 -14.68 12.23 9.14
C LEU A 9 -14.69 11.99 10.66
N ASN A 10 -14.65 13.05 11.46
CA ASN A 10 -14.69 12.94 12.92
C ASN A 10 -16.02 12.38 13.41
N ALA A 11 -17.13 12.91 12.91
CA ALA A 11 -18.47 12.42 13.23
C ALA A 11 -18.64 10.95 12.81
N ARG A 12 -18.18 10.57 11.61
CA ARG A 12 -18.15 9.17 11.16
C ARG A 12 -17.38 8.28 12.13
N ASN A 13 -16.18 8.70 12.52
CA ASN A 13 -15.31 7.90 13.38
C ASN A 13 -15.92 7.72 14.78
N VAL A 14 -16.48 8.77 15.37
CA VAL A 14 -17.06 8.74 16.73
C VAL A 14 -18.43 8.07 16.75
N ILE A 15 -19.35 8.46 15.86
CA ILE A 15 -20.76 8.01 15.92
C ILE A 15 -20.90 6.59 15.38
N PHE A 16 -20.12 6.22 14.36
CA PHE A 16 -20.26 4.93 13.68
C PHE A 16 -19.11 3.97 13.96
N LEU A 17 -17.87 4.34 13.62
CA LEU A 17 -16.75 3.37 13.69
C LEU A 17 -16.41 2.96 15.13
N SER A 18 -16.45 3.89 16.08
CA SER A 18 -16.15 3.57 17.49
C SER A 18 -17.25 2.70 18.12
N ARG A 19 -18.52 2.99 17.79
CA ARG A 19 -19.72 2.38 18.38
C ARG A 19 -20.04 1.00 17.82
N TYR A 20 -19.97 0.83 16.48
CA TYR A 20 -20.45 -0.40 15.83
C TYR A 20 -19.36 -1.41 15.49
N ASN A 21 -18.10 -0.97 15.32
CA ASN A 21 -17.02 -1.90 14.99
C ASN A 21 -16.36 -2.43 16.27
N LYS A 22 -16.16 -3.75 16.36
CA LYS A 22 -15.34 -4.35 17.43
C LYS A 22 -13.90 -3.88 17.28
N SER A 23 -13.18 -3.75 18.40
CA SER A 23 -11.76 -3.38 18.41
C SER A 23 -10.89 -4.29 17.54
N SER A 24 -11.15 -5.59 17.56
CA SER A 24 -10.49 -6.58 16.70
C SER A 24 -10.76 -6.36 15.22
N GLY A 25 -12.00 -6.01 14.86
CA GLY A 25 -12.39 -5.70 13.49
C GLY A 25 -11.68 -4.45 12.96
N ARG A 26 -11.61 -3.39 13.77
CA ARG A 26 -10.86 -2.17 13.43
C ARG A 26 -9.38 -2.48 13.21
N ARG A 27 -8.73 -3.21 14.13
CA ARG A 27 -7.33 -3.61 13.98
C ARG A 27 -7.07 -4.39 12.68
N ILE A 28 -7.98 -5.28 12.29
CA ILE A 28 -7.83 -6.02 11.02
C ILE A 28 -7.92 -5.06 9.83
N ALA A 29 -8.89 -4.14 9.84
CA ALA A 29 -9.12 -3.17 8.77
C ALA A 29 -8.00 -2.13 8.64
N ASP A 30 -7.42 -1.69 9.76
CA ASP A 30 -6.35 -0.68 9.80
C ASP A 30 -5.03 -1.21 9.22
N HIS A 31 -4.80 -2.54 9.29
CA HIS A 31 -3.60 -3.19 8.78
C HIS A 31 -3.86 -3.93 7.47
N LYS A 32 -3.25 -3.47 6.38
CA LYS A 32 -3.45 -4.03 5.03
C LYS A 32 -3.10 -5.52 4.95
N LEU A 33 -2.01 -5.94 5.57
CA LEU A 33 -1.55 -7.33 5.63
C LEU A 33 -2.49 -8.22 6.46
N LEU A 34 -3.08 -7.70 7.55
CA LEU A 34 -4.07 -8.43 8.33
C LEU A 34 -5.38 -8.60 7.56
N THR A 35 -5.88 -7.52 6.95
CA THR A 35 -7.03 -7.56 6.04
C THR A 35 -6.82 -8.59 4.96
N LYS A 36 -5.66 -8.56 4.30
CA LYS A 36 -5.32 -9.49 3.23
C LYS A 36 -5.30 -10.95 3.69
N ASN A 37 -4.79 -11.22 4.89
CA ASN A 37 -4.83 -12.56 5.47
C ASN A 37 -6.26 -13.02 5.80
N ALA A 38 -7.11 -12.11 6.30
CA ALA A 38 -8.51 -12.40 6.57
C ALA A 38 -9.29 -12.73 5.29
N LEU A 39 -9.13 -11.90 4.25
CA LEU A 39 -9.74 -12.11 2.93
C LEU A 39 -9.26 -13.42 2.28
N ARG A 40 -7.96 -13.72 2.37
CA ARG A 40 -7.39 -14.99 1.88
C ARG A 40 -8.02 -16.20 2.55
N LYS A 41 -8.19 -16.18 3.88
CA LYS A 41 -8.83 -17.26 4.63
C LYS A 41 -10.29 -17.47 4.22
N ALA A 42 -10.96 -16.38 3.86
CA ALA A 42 -12.32 -16.39 3.31
C ALA A 42 -12.38 -16.76 1.81
N LYS A 43 -11.25 -17.13 1.18
CA LYS A 43 -11.13 -17.45 -0.25
C LYS A 43 -11.60 -16.32 -1.19
N LEU A 44 -11.46 -15.07 -0.75
CA LEU A 44 -11.75 -13.90 -1.56
C LEU A 44 -10.53 -13.52 -2.42
N PRO A 45 -10.75 -12.99 -3.64
CA PRO A 45 -9.68 -12.53 -4.50
C PRO A 45 -8.93 -11.36 -3.85
N ILE A 46 -7.61 -11.42 -3.91
CA ILE A 46 -6.71 -10.41 -3.37
C ILE A 46 -5.51 -10.23 -4.31
N PRO A 47 -4.91 -9.03 -4.40
CA PRO A 47 -3.70 -8.83 -5.20
C PRO A 47 -2.59 -9.78 -4.78
N LYS A 48 -1.75 -10.26 -5.70
CA LYS A 48 -0.63 -11.16 -5.34
C LYS A 48 0.42 -10.43 -4.49
N LEU A 49 0.79 -10.98 -3.35
CA LEU A 49 1.87 -10.45 -2.51
C LEU A 49 3.22 -10.99 -3.01
N TYR A 50 4.16 -10.11 -3.34
CA TYR A 50 5.50 -10.50 -3.82
C TYR A 50 6.51 -10.60 -2.70
N ARG A 51 6.57 -9.57 -1.83
CA ARG A 51 7.55 -9.52 -0.74
C ARG A 51 7.05 -8.66 0.41
N VAL A 52 7.42 -9.03 1.62
CA VAL A 52 7.23 -8.23 2.85
C VAL A 52 8.60 -7.96 3.44
N PHE A 53 8.81 -6.73 3.90
CA PHE A 53 10.03 -6.26 4.54
C PHE A 53 9.71 -5.76 5.95
N ARG A 54 10.32 -6.38 6.95
CA ARG A 54 10.17 -6.06 8.37
C ARG A 54 11.45 -5.49 8.98
N LYS A 55 12.59 -5.73 8.33
CA LYS A 55 13.91 -5.32 8.81
C LYS A 55 14.82 -4.89 7.66
N PHE A 56 15.81 -4.06 7.95
CA PHE A 56 16.71 -3.52 6.92
C PHE A 56 17.54 -4.58 6.23
N GLU A 57 17.95 -5.64 6.92
CA GLU A 57 18.79 -6.70 6.33
C GLU A 57 18.04 -7.49 5.24
N GLU A 58 16.70 -7.51 5.30
CA GLU A 58 15.87 -8.15 4.28
C GLU A 58 15.88 -7.36 2.97
N ILE A 59 16.14 -6.05 3.03
CA ILE A 59 16.23 -5.16 1.87
C ILE A 59 17.50 -5.48 1.09
N ASP A 60 18.63 -5.58 1.77
CA ASP A 60 19.94 -5.74 1.12
C ASP A 60 20.10 -7.12 0.50
N LYS A 61 19.46 -8.15 1.07
CA LYS A 61 19.46 -9.53 0.57
C LYS A 61 18.46 -9.76 -0.58
N PHE A 62 17.56 -8.82 -0.85
CA PHE A 62 16.52 -9.01 -1.85
C PHE A 62 16.99 -8.60 -3.26
N ASN A 63 16.88 -9.53 -4.21
CA ASN A 63 17.14 -9.24 -5.62
C ASN A 63 15.87 -8.71 -6.29
N PHE A 64 15.72 -7.39 -6.30
CA PHE A 64 14.57 -6.68 -6.87
C PHE A 64 14.36 -7.01 -8.36
N ILE A 65 15.43 -6.98 -9.15
CA ILE A 65 15.39 -7.19 -10.61
C ILE A 65 14.84 -8.57 -10.97
N LYS A 66 15.27 -9.61 -10.25
CA LYS A 66 14.85 -11.00 -10.53
C LYS A 66 13.48 -11.35 -9.94
N LYS A 67 13.08 -10.70 -8.85
CA LYS A 67 11.92 -11.12 -8.03
C LYS A 67 10.68 -10.26 -8.21
N LEU A 68 10.81 -9.04 -8.71
CA LEU A 68 9.68 -8.17 -8.98
C LEU A 68 9.30 -8.21 -10.46
N PRO A 69 7.99 -8.15 -10.79
CA PRO A 69 7.54 -8.02 -12.17
C PRO A 69 7.79 -6.60 -12.70
N GLU A 70 7.40 -6.36 -13.94
CA GLU A 70 7.45 -5.03 -14.56
C GLU A 70 6.46 -4.04 -13.93
N SER A 71 5.38 -4.51 -13.31
CA SER A 71 4.34 -3.67 -12.69
C SER A 71 3.96 -4.19 -11.31
N PHE A 72 4.06 -3.32 -10.30
CA PHE A 72 3.78 -3.64 -8.91
C PHE A 72 3.59 -2.35 -8.09
N VAL A 73 3.26 -2.49 -6.82
CA VAL A 73 3.16 -1.38 -5.86
C VAL A 73 4.03 -1.68 -4.66
N ILE A 74 4.81 -0.70 -4.20
CA ILE A 74 5.47 -0.70 -2.88
C ILE A 74 4.64 0.17 -1.96
N LYS A 75 4.29 -0.32 -0.77
CA LYS A 75 3.57 0.49 0.21
C LYS A 75 3.78 0.04 1.66
N PRO A 76 3.55 0.95 2.62
CA PRO A 76 3.42 0.64 4.05
C PRO A 76 2.15 -0.13 4.38
N ASP A 77 2.24 -1.00 5.39
CA ASP A 77 1.08 -1.66 6.02
C ASP A 77 0.16 -0.64 6.68
N ASN A 78 0.74 0.35 7.37
CA ASN A 78 0.02 1.33 8.16
C ASN A 78 0.38 2.78 7.77
N SER A 79 0.06 3.16 6.53
CA SER A 79 0.11 4.57 6.09
C SER A 79 -1.11 5.38 6.49
N MET A 80 -0.86 6.65 6.77
CA MET A 80 -1.88 7.70 6.72
C MET A 80 -1.88 8.45 5.40
N GLY A 81 -3.05 8.96 5.01
CA GLY A 81 -3.16 9.95 3.93
C GLY A 81 -2.82 9.47 2.52
N GLY A 82 -2.43 8.20 2.33
CA GLY A 82 -1.96 7.68 1.04
C GLY A 82 -0.48 7.89 0.78
N GLU A 83 0.29 8.33 1.79
CA GLU A 83 1.73 8.55 1.67
C GLU A 83 2.52 7.23 1.70
N GLY A 84 3.77 7.29 1.22
CA GLY A 84 4.69 6.14 1.17
C GLY A 84 4.30 5.08 0.13
N ILE A 85 3.36 5.38 -0.77
CA ILE A 85 2.93 4.47 -1.84
C ILE A 85 3.70 4.81 -3.12
N LEU A 86 4.41 3.82 -3.66
CA LEU A 86 5.06 3.92 -4.97
C LEU A 86 4.40 2.93 -5.93
N VAL A 87 3.80 3.47 -6.98
CA VAL A 87 3.11 2.70 -8.02
C VAL A 87 4.02 2.59 -9.24
N ILE A 88 4.39 1.35 -9.58
CA ILE A 88 5.20 1.03 -10.75
C ILE A 88 4.29 0.54 -11.88
N GLU A 89 4.30 1.28 -12.98
CA GLU A 89 3.46 0.99 -14.14
C GLU A 89 4.07 -0.07 -15.04
N LYS A 90 5.37 0.06 -15.36
CA LYS A 90 6.09 -0.81 -16.28
C LYS A 90 7.60 -0.80 -16.04
N GLY A 91 8.32 -1.71 -16.70
CA GLY A 91 9.78 -1.70 -16.77
C GLY A 91 10.30 -0.48 -17.54
N GLY A 92 11.51 -0.03 -17.18
CA GLY A 92 12.24 1.03 -17.85
C GLY A 92 12.97 0.56 -19.11
N LYS A 93 13.82 1.44 -19.65
CA LYS A 93 14.59 1.16 -20.87
C LYS A 93 15.71 0.17 -20.59
N TYR A 94 16.34 0.27 -19.43
CA TYR A 94 17.45 -0.60 -19.02
C TYR A 94 17.05 -1.54 -17.89
N ALA A 95 17.78 -2.65 -17.75
CA ALA A 95 17.54 -3.62 -16.68
C ALA A 95 17.75 -2.97 -15.30
N GLY A 96 16.77 -3.12 -14.40
CA GLY A 96 16.80 -2.50 -13.08
C GLY A 96 16.25 -1.08 -13.04
N GLU A 97 15.62 -0.63 -14.12
CA GLU A 97 14.80 0.58 -14.15
C GLU A 97 13.31 0.22 -14.25
N TRP A 98 12.49 1.09 -13.68
CA TRP A 98 11.03 1.03 -13.71
C TRP A 98 10.46 2.42 -13.91
N ILE A 99 9.28 2.50 -14.50
CA ILE A 99 8.57 3.76 -14.75
C ILE A 99 7.34 3.82 -13.85
N THR A 100 7.18 4.92 -13.12
CA THR A 100 6.01 5.20 -12.30
C THR A 100 4.80 5.60 -13.15
N THR A 101 3.62 5.68 -12.55
CA THR A 101 2.42 6.24 -13.21
C THR A 101 2.55 7.72 -13.59
N THR A 102 3.55 8.43 -13.04
CA THR A 102 3.85 9.83 -13.40
C THR A 102 4.91 9.95 -14.50
N GLY A 103 5.44 8.83 -15.01
CA GLY A 103 6.50 8.81 -16.01
C GLY A 103 7.92 8.94 -15.45
N GLU A 104 8.09 9.01 -14.12
CA GLU A 104 9.41 9.05 -13.50
C GLU A 104 10.10 7.69 -13.57
N THR A 105 11.41 7.70 -13.83
CA THR A 105 12.24 6.50 -13.74
C THR A 105 12.69 6.28 -12.29
N LYS A 106 12.49 5.06 -11.78
CA LYS A 106 13.00 4.60 -10.49
C LYS A 106 13.91 3.40 -10.69
N ASN A 107 14.89 3.26 -9.81
CA ASN A 107 15.82 2.14 -9.78
C ASN A 107 15.76 1.40 -8.42
N VAL A 108 16.62 0.39 -8.27
CA VAL A 108 16.70 -0.38 -7.03
C VAL A 108 17.07 0.47 -5.81
N ALA A 109 17.94 1.46 -5.95
CA ALA A 109 18.33 2.33 -4.84
C ALA A 109 17.14 3.15 -4.33
N ASP A 110 16.28 3.65 -5.23
CA ASP A 110 15.05 4.36 -4.86
C ASP A 110 14.10 3.46 -4.06
N PHE A 111 13.96 2.19 -4.47
CA PHE A 111 13.12 1.24 -3.73
C PHE A 111 13.69 0.95 -2.34
N ARG A 112 15.02 0.78 -2.24
CA ARG A 112 15.68 0.56 -0.95
C ARG A 112 15.46 1.74 -0.02
N LEU A 113 15.62 2.97 -0.53
CA LEU A 113 15.40 4.19 0.23
C LEU A 113 13.96 4.26 0.77
N LEU A 114 12.97 4.13 -0.12
CA LEU A 114 11.56 4.16 0.27
C LEU A 114 11.22 3.09 1.31
N ILE A 115 11.69 1.86 1.13
CA ILE A 115 11.42 0.76 2.07
C ILE A 115 12.05 1.05 3.44
N ARG A 116 13.24 1.65 3.48
CA ARG A 116 13.88 2.08 4.74
C ARG A 116 13.05 3.16 5.44
N GLU A 117 12.64 4.19 4.71
CA GLU A 117 11.79 5.26 5.25
C GLU A 117 10.45 4.74 5.80
N ILE A 118 9.85 3.75 5.13
CA ILE A 118 8.65 3.06 5.62
C ILE A 118 8.94 2.34 6.94
N ILE A 119 10.02 1.54 7.00
CA ILE A 119 10.35 0.76 8.20
C ILE A 119 10.70 1.67 9.39
N GLU A 120 11.33 2.82 9.13
CA GLU A 120 11.59 3.86 10.14
C GLU A 120 10.31 4.57 10.61
N GLY A 121 9.20 4.39 9.91
CA GLY A 121 7.91 4.93 10.29
C GLY A 121 7.60 6.31 9.71
N ARG A 122 8.36 6.79 8.71
CA ARG A 122 8.17 8.13 8.13
C ARG A 122 6.73 8.43 7.70
N PHE A 123 5.98 7.40 7.28
CA PHE A 123 4.62 7.51 6.75
C PHE A 123 3.53 7.05 7.72
N SER A 124 3.89 6.73 8.97
CA SER A 124 2.98 6.15 9.96
C SER A 124 2.50 7.17 10.99
N MET A 125 1.37 6.88 11.64
CA MET A 125 0.88 7.62 12.80
C MET A 125 1.96 7.66 13.90
N GLN A 126 2.54 8.84 14.14
CA GLN A 126 3.50 9.12 15.22
C GLN A 126 4.92 8.58 14.97
N ASN A 127 5.34 8.44 13.71
CA ASN A 127 6.68 7.94 13.36
C ASN A 127 7.01 6.57 13.99
N LYS A 128 5.99 5.71 14.08
CA LYS A 128 6.16 4.34 14.58
C LYS A 128 6.72 3.45 13.49
N PRO A 129 7.66 2.54 13.81
CA PRO A 129 8.16 1.58 12.83
C PRO A 129 7.02 0.81 12.16
N ASP A 130 7.12 0.64 10.84
CA ASP A 130 6.10 0.00 10.03
C ASP A 130 6.69 -1.14 9.17
N ILE A 131 5.84 -1.81 8.41
CA ILE A 131 6.18 -2.90 7.50
C ILE A 131 5.97 -2.40 6.07
N ALA A 132 6.99 -2.52 5.23
CA ALA A 132 6.84 -2.29 3.80
C ALA A 132 6.51 -3.61 3.08
N PHE A 133 5.76 -3.55 1.99
CA PHE A 133 5.55 -4.71 1.15
C PHE A 133 5.37 -4.34 -0.32
N CYS A 134 5.72 -5.28 -1.19
CA CYS A 134 5.49 -5.24 -2.63
C CYS A 134 4.34 -6.18 -2.99
N GLU A 135 3.38 -5.68 -3.77
CA GLU A 135 2.27 -6.49 -4.28
C GLU A 135 1.89 -6.12 -5.71
N GLU A 136 1.02 -6.94 -6.30
CA GLU A 136 0.44 -6.73 -7.61
C GLU A 136 -0.27 -5.37 -7.72
N ARG A 137 -0.03 -4.68 -8.83
CA ARG A 137 -0.74 -3.46 -9.17
C ARG A 137 -2.13 -3.81 -9.72
N VAL A 138 -3.16 -3.43 -8.99
CA VAL A 138 -4.55 -3.52 -9.48
C VAL A 138 -4.77 -2.46 -10.57
N ARG A 139 -5.29 -2.90 -11.72
CA ARG A 139 -5.68 -2.03 -12.82
C ARG A 139 -7.16 -1.71 -12.71
N ILE A 140 -7.54 -0.51 -13.14
CA ILE A 140 -8.94 -0.11 -13.23
C ILE A 140 -9.61 -1.05 -14.24
N HIS A 141 -10.68 -1.71 -13.80
CA HIS A 141 -11.46 -2.54 -14.70
C HIS A 141 -12.20 -1.66 -15.71
N PRO A 142 -12.29 -2.01 -17.01
CA PRO A 142 -12.89 -1.15 -18.04
C PRO A 142 -14.31 -0.64 -17.70
N ALA A 143 -15.09 -1.44 -16.96
CA ALA A 143 -16.41 -1.03 -16.48
C ALA A 143 -16.42 0.26 -15.64
N PHE A 144 -15.30 0.62 -15.00
CA PHE A 144 -15.17 1.82 -14.18
C PHE A 144 -14.49 3.00 -14.90
N GLU A 145 -14.13 2.87 -16.17
CA GLU A 145 -13.42 3.90 -16.93
C GLU A 145 -14.15 5.26 -16.92
N LYS A 146 -15.48 5.25 -16.95
CA LYS A 146 -16.32 6.48 -16.97
C LYS A 146 -16.48 7.16 -15.60
N VAL A 147 -16.07 6.51 -14.51
CA VAL A 147 -16.29 6.99 -13.13
C VAL A 147 -15.00 7.07 -12.32
N CYS A 148 -13.89 6.58 -12.87
CA CYS A 148 -12.55 6.79 -12.34
C CYS A 148 -11.92 8.01 -13.03
N TRP A 149 -11.16 8.77 -12.25
CA TRP A 149 -10.48 10.01 -12.66
C TRP A 149 -9.03 9.72 -13.02
#